data_AF-A0A559MG08-F1
#
_entry.id   AF-A0A559MG08-F1
#
_cell.length_a   1.000
_cell.length_b   1.000
_cell.length_c   1.000
_cell.angle_alpha   90.00
_cell.angle_beta   90.00
_cell.angle_gamma   90.00
#
_symmetry.space_group_name_H-M   'P 1'
#
loop_
_entity.id
_entity.type
_entity.pdbx_description
1 polymer ?
#
loop_
_entity_poly.entity_id
_entity_poly.type
_entity_poly.pdbx_seq_one_letter_code
_entity_poly.pdbx_strand_id
1 'polypeptide(L)'
;MVFAKDPEAIQDIETAGVGVGMSEMGNKGAVGVRFTYRDKGSSTELTFVSAHLAAMEEEVLRRNEDWKNIVRGLVFSSTTADRKQNAASLPGEQ
;
A
#
# COMPACT_ATOMS: atom_id res chain seq x y z
N MET A 1 -8.55 -8.00 0.74
CA MET A 1 -8.11 -8.94 -0.32
C MET A 1 -8.55 -8.37 -1.66
N VAL A 2 -7.75 -8.54 -2.71
CA VAL A 2 -8.09 -8.13 -4.09
C VAL A 2 -8.03 -9.37 -4.97
N PHE A 3 -9.03 -9.51 -5.85
CA PHE A 3 -9.13 -10.60 -6.81
C PHE A 3 -9.23 -10.00 -8.21
N ALA A 4 -8.52 -10.59 -9.16
CA ALA A 4 -8.54 -10.18 -10.56
C ALA A 4 -9.04 -11.34 -11.43
N LYS A 5 -9.86 -11.01 -12.43
CA LYS A 5 -10.35 -12.00 -13.41
C LYS A 5 -9.23 -12.48 -14.33
N ASP A 6 -8.37 -11.55 -14.75
CA ASP A 6 -7.16 -11.81 -15.51
C ASP A 6 -5.95 -11.40 -14.66
N PRO A 7 -5.16 -12.35 -14.13
CA PRO A 7 -4.00 -12.04 -13.31
C PRO A 7 -2.85 -11.42 -14.13
N GLU A 8 -2.76 -11.67 -15.44
CA GLU A 8 -1.68 -11.13 -16.29
C GLU A 8 -1.83 -9.62 -16.51
N ALA A 9 -3.05 -9.09 -16.34
CA ALA A 9 -3.34 -7.67 -16.37
C ALA A 9 -2.81 -6.91 -15.14
N ILE A 10 -2.33 -7.60 -14.10
CA ILE A 10 -1.90 -7.02 -12.82
C ILE A 10 -0.38 -7.10 -12.68
N GLN A 11 0.27 -5.97 -12.47
CA GLN A 11 1.73 -5.88 -12.35
C GLN A 11 2.15 -4.94 -11.21
N ASP A 12 3.43 -4.98 -10.83
CA ASP A 12 4.02 -4.07 -9.84
C ASP A 12 3.24 -4.00 -8.51
N ILE A 13 2.83 -5.17 -7.99
CA ILE A 13 2.03 -5.26 -6.77
C ILE A 13 2.87 -4.82 -5.56
N GLU A 14 2.36 -3.84 -4.82
CA GLU A 14 2.88 -3.36 -3.56
C GLU A 14 1.79 -3.40 -2.48
N THR A 15 2.16 -3.72 -1.25
CA THR A 15 1.28 -3.66 -0.09
C THR A 15 1.87 -2.73 0.97
N ALA A 16 0.99 -2.12 1.76
CA ALA A 16 1.38 -1.22 2.83
C ALA A 16 0.45 -1.37 4.02
N GLY A 17 0.96 -1.03 5.20
CA GLY A 17 0.18 -0.98 6.44
C GLY A 17 0.65 0.15 7.33
N VAL A 18 -0.29 0.79 8.03
CA VAL A 18 0.01 1.86 8.99
C VAL A 18 -0.92 1.75 10.18
N GLY A 19 -0.37 1.84 11.40
CA GLY A 19 -1.13 1.94 12.64
C GLY A 19 -1.47 3.40 12.96
N VAL A 20 -2.63 3.64 13.54
CA VAL A 20 -3.02 4.94 14.13
C VAL A 20 -3.61 4.71 15.51
N GLY A 21 -3.97 5.77 16.23
CA GLY A 21 -4.49 5.65 17.59
C GLY A 21 -3.43 5.93 18.67
N MET A 22 -3.77 5.59 19.92
CA MET A 22 -2.83 5.70 21.03
C MET A 22 -1.74 4.62 20.84
N SER A 23 -0.48 5.07 20.78
CA SER A 23 0.71 4.22 20.61
C SER A 23 0.76 3.39 19.32
N GLU A 24 0.01 3.76 18.27
CA GLU A 24 -0.01 3.05 16.98
C GLU A 24 -0.22 1.53 17.12
N MET A 25 -0.98 1.13 18.15
CA MET A 25 -1.03 -0.25 18.67
C MET A 25 -1.68 -1.26 17.71
N GLY A 26 -1.96 -0.88 16.46
CA GLY A 26 -2.35 -1.75 15.36
C GLY A 26 -3.83 -2.18 15.34
N ASN A 27 -4.61 -1.84 16.35
CA ASN A 27 -6.07 -2.09 16.37
C ASN A 27 -6.88 -1.08 15.55
N LYS A 28 -6.24 0.01 15.13
CA LYS A 28 -6.73 1.06 14.23
C LYS A 28 -5.64 1.39 13.24
N GLY A 29 -6.03 1.76 12.03
CA GLY A 29 -5.06 2.02 10.97
C GLY A 29 -5.63 1.78 9.60
N ALA A 30 -4.74 1.56 8.64
CA ALA A 30 -5.11 1.18 7.29
C ALA A 30 -4.15 0.15 6.70
N VAL A 31 -4.70 -0.64 5.78
CA VAL A 31 -3.94 -1.51 4.88
C VAL A 31 -4.22 -1.09 3.45
N GLY A 32 -3.18 -1.12 2.62
CA GLY A 32 -3.24 -0.71 1.23
C GLY A 32 -2.68 -1.76 0.29
N VAL A 33 -3.21 -1.80 -0.93
CA VAL A 33 -2.58 -2.48 -2.07
C VAL A 33 -2.54 -1.53 -3.25
N ARG A 34 -1.40 -1.49 -3.94
CA ARG A 34 -1.18 -0.72 -5.15
C ARG A 34 -0.64 -1.64 -6.24
N PHE A 35 -1.09 -1.45 -7.47
CA PHE A 35 -0.62 -2.22 -8.62
C PHE A 35 -0.88 -1.47 -9.92
N THR A 36 -0.13 -1.80 -10.96
CA THR A 36 -0.37 -1.37 -12.34
C THR A 36 -1.36 -2.32 -13.00
N TYR A 37 -2.51 -1.80 -13.45
CA TYR A 37 -3.47 -2.51 -14.30
C TYR A 37 -3.21 -2.19 -15.78
N ARG A 38 -3.04 -3.21 -16.63
CA ARG A 38 -2.89 -3.04 -18.08
C ARG A 38 -4.12 -3.53 -18.83
N ASP A 39 -4.65 -2.69 -19.72
CA ASP A 39 -5.70 -3.08 -20.67
C ASP A 39 -5.45 -2.45 -22.05
N LYS A 40 -5.41 -3.29 -23.09
CA LYS A 40 -5.35 -2.91 -24.51
C LYS A 40 -4.37 -1.78 -24.85
N GLY A 41 -3.18 -1.84 -24.28
CA GLY A 41 -2.10 -0.86 -24.54
C GLY A 41 -2.11 0.37 -23.62
N SER A 42 -3.07 0.47 -22.69
CA SER A 42 -3.05 1.46 -21.61
C SER A 42 -2.59 0.83 -20.30
N SER A 43 -1.96 1.62 -19.43
CA SER A 43 -1.56 1.23 -18.08
C SER A 43 -2.06 2.26 -17.07
N THR A 44 -2.69 1.79 -16.00
CA THR A 44 -3.25 2.62 -14.94
C THR A 44 -2.78 2.10 -13.59
N GLU A 45 -2.22 2.96 -12.75
CA GLU A 45 -1.93 2.61 -11.35
C GLU A 45 -3.21 2.69 -10.53
N LEU A 46 -3.56 1.60 -9.84
CA LEU A 46 -4.72 1.51 -8.96
C LEU A 46 -4.25 1.29 -7.53
N THR A 47 -4.79 2.09 -6.60
CA THR A 47 -4.53 1.95 -5.16
C THR A 47 -5.84 1.77 -4.41
N PHE A 48 -5.93 0.72 -3.61
CA PHE A 48 -7.07 0.43 -2.74
C PHE A 48 -6.61 0.52 -1.28
N VAL A 49 -7.34 1.28 -0.47
CA VAL A 49 -7.07 1.44 0.96
C VAL A 49 -8.29 0.99 1.75
N SER A 50 -8.07 0.11 2.73
CA SER A 50 -9.06 -0.27 3.73
C SER A 50 -8.62 0.30 5.07
N ALA A 51 -9.47 1.09 5.72
CA ALA A 51 -9.15 1.77 6.96
C ALA A 51 -10.14 1.39 8.08
N HIS A 52 -9.60 1.22 9.28
CA HIS A 52 -10.34 1.03 10.52
C HIS A 52 -10.01 2.21 11.44
N LEU A 53 -10.89 3.22 11.45
CA LEU A 53 -10.71 4.48 12.18
C LEU A 53 -11.33 4.44 13.58
N ALA A 54 -11.09 5.46 14.39
CA ALA A 54 -11.70 5.62 15.71
C ALA A 54 -13.23 5.40 15.70
N ALA A 55 -13.70 4.58 16.63
CA ALA A 55 -15.10 4.23 16.84
C ALA A 55 -15.83 5.35 17.62
N MET A 56 -17.14 5.17 17.83
CA MET A 56 -18.07 6.12 18.50
C MET A 56 -18.45 7.34 17.63
N GLU A 57 -19.69 7.83 17.77
CA GLU A 57 -20.28 8.83 16.88
C GLU A 57 -19.54 10.17 16.98
N GLU A 58 -19.22 10.57 18.21
CA GLU A 58 -18.60 11.82 18.62
C GLU A 58 -17.13 11.99 18.20
N GLU A 59 -16.44 10.89 17.87
CA GLU A 59 -14.99 10.86 17.58
C GLU A 59 -14.63 11.38 16.17
N VAL A 60 -15.38 12.37 15.66
CA VAL A 60 -15.16 12.97 14.33
C VAL A 60 -13.77 13.58 14.22
N LEU A 61 -13.34 14.34 15.24
CA LEU A 61 -12.01 14.98 15.23
C LEU A 61 -10.89 13.94 15.23
N ARG A 62 -11.06 12.85 15.97
CA ARG A 62 -10.08 11.76 16.00
C ARG A 62 -10.02 11.02 14.67
N ARG A 63 -11.16 10.72 14.03
CA ARG A 63 -11.18 10.12 12.68
C ARG A 63 -10.47 10.99 11.63
N ASN A 64 -10.61 12.31 11.73
CA ASN A 64 -9.89 13.24 10.86
C ASN A 64 -8.37 13.19 11.10
N GLU A 65 -7.94 13.00 12.35
CA GLU A 65 -6.52 12.81 12.69
C GLU A 65 -6.00 11.45 12.20
N ASP A 66 -6.74 10.36 12.42
CA ASP A 66 -6.44 9.03 11.91
C ASP A 66 -6.26 9.06 10.38
N TRP A 67 -7.17 9.72 9.65
CA TRP A 67 -7.06 9.89 8.19
C TRP A 67 -5.78 10.66 7.80
N LYS A 68 -5.47 11.78 8.47
CA LYS A 68 -4.23 12.53 8.18
C LYS A 68 -2.98 11.67 8.40
N ASN A 69 -2.97 10.86 9.45
CA ASN A 69 -1.85 9.99 9.76
C ASN A 69 -1.75 8.82 8.76
N ILE A 70 -2.87 8.26 8.31
CA ILE A 70 -2.90 7.26 7.23
C ILE A 70 -2.34 7.85 5.94
N VAL A 71 -2.77 9.04 5.53
CA VAL A 71 -2.26 9.71 4.31
C VAL A 71 -0.76 9.95 4.37
N ARG A 72 -0.20 10.24 5.55
CA ARG A 72 1.23 10.48 5.74
C ARG A 72 2.05 9.19 5.83
N GLY A 73 1.49 8.15 6.45
CA GLY A 73 2.24 6.97 6.88
C GLY A 73 1.98 5.70 6.08
N LEU A 74 0.93 5.63 5.24
CA LEU A 74 0.69 4.48 4.37
C LEU A 74 1.64 4.52 3.17
N VAL A 75 2.88 4.10 3.40
CA VAL A 75 3.96 4.12 2.42
C VAL A 75 4.06 2.76 1.73
N PHE A 76 3.95 2.78 0.41
CA PHE A 76 4.18 1.61 -0.44
C PHE A 76 5.66 1.56 -0.83
N SER A 77 6.35 0.51 -0.41
CA SER A 77 7.75 0.30 -0.74
C SER A 77 7.86 -0.48 -2.05
N SER A 78 8.53 0.11 -3.03
CA SER A 78 8.77 -0.55 -4.31
C SER A 78 9.81 -1.64 -4.17
N THR A 79 9.38 -2.90 -4.39
CA THR A 79 10.27 -4.05 -4.58
C THR A 79 11.22 -3.89 -5.78
N THR A 80 11.03 -2.88 -6.64
CA THR A 80 11.98 -2.55 -7.71
C THR A 80 13.28 -1.94 -7.20
N ALA A 81 13.30 -1.28 -6.03
CA ALA A 81 14.53 -0.84 -5.38
C ALA A 81 15.36 -2.05 -4.91
N ASP A 82 14.70 -3.05 -4.32
CA ASP A 82 15.34 -4.31 -3.92
C ASP A 82 15.80 -5.14 -5.13
N ARG A 83 15.04 -5.14 -6.23
CA ARG A 83 15.46 -5.80 -7.48
C ARG A 83 16.70 -5.13 -8.11
N LYS A 84 16.83 -3.79 -8.05
CA LYS A 84 18.03 -3.09 -8.54
C LYS A 84 19.25 -3.31 -7.64
N GLN A 85 19.08 -3.40 -6.32
CA GLN A 85 20.18 -3.77 -5.40
C GLN A 85 20.65 -5.21 -5.61
N ASN A 86 19.73 -6.16 -5.83
CA ASN A 86 20.08 -7.56 -6.09
C ASN A 86 20.67 -7.77 -7.49
N ALA A 87 20.26 -7.00 -8.51
CA ALA A 87 20.85 -7.04 -9.85
C ALA A 87 22.24 -6.37 -9.93
N ALA A 88 22.51 -5.36 -9.09
CA ALA A 88 23.82 -4.71 -8.99
C ALA A 88 24.85 -5.52 -8.18
N SER A 89 24.42 -6.62 -7.55
CA SER A 89 25.27 -7.47 -6.69
C SER A 89 25.82 -8.72 -7.39
N LEU A 90 25.63 -8.87 -8.71
CA LEU A 90 26.28 -9.90 -9.52
C LEU A 90 27.49 -9.31 -10.25
N PRO A 91 28.73 -9.58 -9.81
CA PRO A 91 29.90 -9.36 -10.64
C PRO A 91 29.93 -10.42 -11.74
N GLY A 92 30.23 -9.97 -12.96
CA GLY A 92 30.39 -10.85 -14.12
C GLY A 92 31.48 -11.91 -13.94
N GLU A 93 31.21 -13.03 -14.61
CA GLU A 93 32.15 -13.98 -15.24
C GLU A 93 33.54 -14.19 -14.61
N GLN A 94 33.75 -15.42 -14.11
CA GLN A 94 34.79 -16.31 -14.62
C GLN A 94 34.18 -17.68 -14.90
#